data_AF-A0A8T9CIN1-F1
#
_entry.id   AF-A0A8T9CIN1-F1
#
_cell.length_a   1.000
_cell.length_b   1.000
_cell.length_c   1.000
_cell.angle_alpha   90.00
_cell.angle_beta   90.00
_cell.angle_gamma   90.00
#
_symmetry.space_group_name_H-M   'P 1'
#
loop_
_entity.id
_entity.type
_entity.pdbx_description
1 polymer ?
#
loop_
_entity_poly.entity_id
_entity_poly.type
_entity_poly.pdbx_seq_one_letter_code
_entity_poly.pdbx_strand_id
1 'polypeptide(L)'
;MKHLHRFFSSDASGGIILIIAAILAMIMANSGATSGWYHDFLETPVQLRVGSLEINKNMLLWINDALMAVFFLLVGLEVKRELMQGSLASLRQAAFPVIAAIGGMIVPALL
;
A
#
# COMPACT_ATOMS: atom_id res chain seq x y z
N MET A 1 -7.84 18.27 22.67
CA MET A 1 -7.28 16.89 22.71
C MET A 1 -8.31 15.77 22.54
N LYS A 2 -9.51 15.82 23.15
CA LYS A 2 -10.55 14.77 22.98
C LYS A 2 -11.02 14.54 21.52
N HIS A 3 -11.04 15.59 20.69
CA HIS A 3 -11.45 15.47 19.29
C HIS A 3 -10.43 14.75 18.40
N LEU A 4 -9.11 14.94 18.62
CA LEU A 4 -8.07 14.22 17.89
C LEU A 4 -8.15 12.72 18.18
N HIS A 5 -8.34 12.33 19.44
CA HIS A 5 -8.40 10.92 19.81
C HIS A 5 -9.58 10.21 19.15
N ARG A 6 -10.75 10.85 19.09
CA ARG A 6 -11.95 10.31 18.42
C ARG A 6 -11.81 10.25 16.90
N PHE A 7 -11.06 11.18 16.31
CA PHE A 7 -10.72 11.16 14.89
C PHE A 7 -9.85 9.94 14.59
N PHE A 8 -8.72 9.76 15.28
CA PHE A 8 -7.82 8.61 15.11
C PHE A 8 -8.44 7.25 15.48
N SER A 9 -9.58 7.22 16.19
CA SER A 9 -10.32 6.00 16.51
C SER A 9 -11.30 5.53 15.42
N SER A 10 -11.41 6.27 14.31
CA SER A 10 -12.39 5.98 13.25
C SER A 10 -11.72 5.50 11.97
N ASP A 11 -12.30 4.49 11.31
CA ASP A 11 -11.81 3.98 10.01
C ASP A 11 -11.79 5.09 8.94
N ALA A 12 -12.69 6.08 9.06
CA ALA A 12 -12.75 7.25 8.18
C ALA A 12 -11.49 8.13 8.26
N SER A 13 -10.82 8.20 9.42
CA SER A 13 -9.62 9.03 9.58
C SER A 13 -8.45 8.54 8.73
N GLY A 14 -8.32 7.22 8.55
CA GLY A 14 -7.32 6.60 7.67
C GLY A 14 -7.51 7.03 6.21
N GLY A 15 -8.77 7.08 5.75
CA GLY A 15 -9.09 7.58 4.40
C GLY A 15 -8.76 9.06 4.20
N ILE A 16 -9.05 9.90 5.21
CA ILE A 16 -8.78 11.35 5.15
C ILE A 16 -7.27 11.63 5.11
N ILE A 17 -6.47 10.95 5.93
CA ILE A 17 -5.02 11.15 5.90
C ILE A 17 -4.41 10.66 4.58
N LEU A 18 -4.92 9.56 4.01
CA LEU A 18 -4.47 9.03 2.74
C LEU A 18 -4.71 10.02 1.59
N ILE A 19 -5.90 10.62 1.51
CA ILE A 19 -6.19 11.60 0.44
C ILE A 19 -5.37 12.87 0.60
N ILE A 20 -5.14 13.34 1.83
CA ILE A 20 -4.26 14.49 2.09
C ILE A 20 -2.83 14.18 1.63
N ALA A 21 -2.30 12.99 1.94
CA ALA A 21 -0.98 12.57 1.50
C ALA A 21 -0.87 12.52 -0.04
N ALA A 22 -1.90 12.00 -0.72
CA ALA A 22 -1.94 11.95 -2.18
C ALA A 22 -1.98 13.36 -2.82
N ILE A 23 -2.79 14.26 -2.27
CA ILE A 23 -2.85 15.67 -2.73
C ILE A 23 -1.49 16.35 -2.51
N LEU A 24 -0.86 16.15 -1.36
CA LEU A 24 0.45 16.72 -1.05
C LEU A 24 1.52 16.16 -2.00
N ALA A 25 1.50 14.86 -2.30
CA ALA A 25 2.39 14.25 -3.29
C ALA A 25 2.20 14.86 -4.69
N MET A 26 0.95 15.07 -5.13
CA MET A 26 0.65 15.75 -6.39
C MET A 26 1.18 17.18 -6.43
N ILE A 27 1.00 17.95 -5.35
CA ILE A 27 1.54 19.32 -5.24
C ILE A 27 3.07 19.29 -5.33
N MET A 28 3.73 18.39 -4.60
CA MET A 28 5.18 18.27 -4.58
C MET A 28 5.75 17.90 -5.94
N ALA A 29 5.11 16.94 -6.63
CA ALA A 29 5.54 16.46 -7.94
C ALA A 29 5.33 17.47 -9.07
N ASN A 30 4.34 18.35 -8.98
CA ASN A 30 3.98 19.30 -10.06
C ASN A 30 4.45 20.74 -9.81
N SER A 31 4.72 21.13 -8.56
CA SER A 31 5.20 22.47 -8.25
C SER A 31 6.67 22.63 -8.66
N GLY A 32 6.96 23.61 -9.52
CA GLY A 32 8.32 23.83 -10.05
C GLY A 32 9.39 24.16 -8.99
N ALA A 33 9.00 24.59 -7.79
CA ALA A 33 9.93 24.82 -6.69
C ALA A 33 10.37 23.53 -5.96
N THR A 34 9.56 22.47 -6.04
CA THR A 34 9.75 21.23 -5.25
C THR A 34 9.90 19.99 -6.11
N SER A 35 9.46 20.03 -7.37
CA SER A 35 9.40 18.87 -8.25
C SER A 35 10.79 18.27 -8.53
N GLY A 36 11.81 19.11 -8.77
CA GLY A 36 13.18 18.62 -8.98
C GLY A 36 13.69 17.83 -7.77
N TRP A 37 13.64 18.44 -6.57
CA TRP A 37 14.06 17.78 -5.34
C TRP A 37 13.27 16.49 -5.04
N TYR A 38 11.96 16.50 -5.30
CA TYR A 38 11.10 15.33 -5.07
C TYR A 38 11.48 14.15 -5.97
N HIS A 39 11.70 14.38 -7.27
CA HIS A 39 12.10 13.32 -8.20
C HIS A 39 13.52 12.85 -7.94
N ASP A 40 14.47 13.76 -7.73
CA ASP A 40 15.87 13.43 -7.44
C ASP A 40 15.99 12.55 -6.19
N PHE A 41 15.22 12.87 -5.14
CA PHE A 41 15.17 12.06 -3.93
C PHE A 41 14.63 10.65 -4.18
N LEU A 42 13.53 10.52 -4.93
CA LEU A 42 12.91 9.22 -5.22
C LEU A 42 13.75 8.36 -6.17
N GLU A 43 14.47 8.98 -7.09
CA GLU A 43 15.33 8.31 -8.07
C GLU A 43 16.75 8.06 -7.56
N THR A 44 17.10 8.58 -6.37
CA THR A 44 18.44 8.42 -5.78
C THR A 44 18.83 6.94 -5.76
N PRO A 45 19.97 6.55 -6.38
CA PRO A 45 20.40 5.17 -6.41
C PRO A 45 20.89 4.74 -5.03
N VAL A 46 20.26 3.72 -4.46
CA VAL A 46 20.64 3.13 -3.17
C VAL A 46 21.16 1.72 -3.41
N GLN A 47 22.46 1.57 -3.18
CA GLN A 47 23.15 0.30 -3.34
C GLN A 47 23.56 -0.30 -1.99
N LEU A 48 23.28 -1.58 -1.81
CA LEU A 48 23.79 -2.40 -0.72
C LEU A 48 24.71 -3.47 -1.30
N ARG A 49 25.96 -3.49 -0.84
CA ARG A 49 26.96 -4.48 -1.24
C ARG A 49 27.46 -5.26 -0.03
N VAL A 50 27.33 -6.58 -0.08
CA VAL A 50 27.86 -7.49 0.96
C VAL A 50 28.60 -8.63 0.27
N GLY A 51 29.93 -8.53 0.20
CA GLY A 51 30.76 -9.48 -0.56
C GLY A 51 30.47 -9.41 -2.06
N SER A 52 30.08 -10.53 -2.66
CA SER A 52 29.66 -10.61 -4.08
C SER A 52 28.18 -10.26 -4.31
N LEU A 53 27.41 -10.03 -3.25
CA LEU A 53 26.00 -9.70 -3.36
C LEU A 53 25.86 -8.19 -3.54
N GLU A 54 25.35 -7.77 -4.70
CA GLU A 54 25.06 -6.38 -5.03
C GLU A 54 23.56 -6.21 -5.30
N ILE A 55 22.90 -5.38 -4.50
CA ILE A 55 21.52 -4.95 -4.74
C ILE A 55 21.56 -3.45 -5.00
N ASN A 56 21.21 -3.05 -6.23
CA ASN A 56 21.11 -1.65 -6.63
C ASN A 56 19.65 -1.36 -7.02
N LYS A 57 19.02 -0.46 -6.27
CA LYS A 57 17.64 -0.03 -6.52
C LYS A 57 17.50 1.46 -6.18
N ASN A 58 16.62 2.14 -6.89
CA ASN A 58 16.28 3.53 -6.59
C ASN A 58 15.59 3.62 -5.21
N MET A 59 15.68 4.77 -4.56
CA MET A 59 15.09 5.03 -3.25
C MET A 59 13.59 4.67 -3.22
N LEU A 60 12.85 5.01 -4.28
CA LEU A 60 11.43 4.66 -4.44
C LEU A 60 11.18 3.15 -4.35
N LEU A 61 12.04 2.32 -4.94
CA LEU A 61 11.86 0.87 -4.92
C LEU A 61 12.11 0.30 -3.53
N TRP A 62 13.11 0.80 -2.80
CA TRP A 62 13.33 0.41 -1.41
C TRP A 62 12.14 0.79 -0.51
N ILE A 63 11.63 2.01 -0.66
CA ILE A 63 10.46 2.48 0.09
C ILE A 63 9.25 1.60 -0.22
N ASN A 64 8.98 1.32 -1.49
CA ASN A 64 7.87 0.47 -1.91
C ASN A 64 8.01 -0.94 -1.36
N ASP A 65 9.16 -1.59 -1.53
CA ASP A 65 9.37 -2.96 -1.04
C ASP A 65 9.17 -3.05 0.48
N ALA A 66 9.69 -2.09 1.25
CA ALA A 66 9.56 -2.07 2.70
C ALA A 66 8.12 -1.80 3.17
N LEU A 67 7.49 -0.74 2.65
CA LEU A 67 6.13 -0.38 3.05
C LEU A 67 5.11 -1.43 2.60
N MET A 68 5.26 -1.97 1.39
CA MET A 68 4.39 -3.03 0.89
C MET A 68 4.58 -4.33 1.65
N ALA A 69 5.81 -4.66 2.10
CA ALA A 69 6.02 -5.82 2.96
C ALA A 69 5.23 -5.71 4.28
N VAL A 70 5.21 -4.53 4.92
CA VAL A 70 4.42 -4.29 6.14
C VAL A 70 2.92 -4.34 5.84
N PHE A 71 2.47 -3.73 4.74
CA PHE A 71 1.06 -3.74 4.33
C PHE A 71 0.57 -5.17 4.05
N PHE A 72 1.31 -5.93 3.24
CA PHE A 72 0.96 -7.31 2.90
C PHE A 72 1.10 -8.28 4.08
N LEU A 73 1.95 -7.99 5.06
CA LEU A 73 1.95 -8.73 6.32
C LEU A 73 0.60 -8.59 7.03
N LEU A 74 0.10 -7.36 7.18
CA LEU A 74 -1.20 -7.11 7.80
C LEU A 74 -2.33 -7.76 7.00
N VAL A 75 -2.34 -7.58 5.68
CA VAL A 75 -3.33 -8.23 4.79
C VAL A 75 -3.24 -9.75 4.90
N GLY A 76 -2.04 -10.33 4.95
CA GLY A 76 -1.84 -11.76 5.09
C GLY A 76 -2.38 -12.31 6.41
N LEU A 77 -2.18 -11.59 7.52
CA LEU A 77 -2.78 -11.95 8.82
C LEU A 77 -4.30 -11.88 8.78
N GLU A 78 -4.87 -10.87 8.12
CA GLU A 78 -6.30 -10.70 7.96
C GLU A 78 -6.92 -11.80 7.08
N VAL A 79 -6.30 -12.12 5.94
CA VAL A 79 -6.73 -13.23 5.07
C VAL A 79 -6.66 -14.56 5.82
N LYS A 80 -5.59 -14.79 6.60
CA LYS A 80 -5.50 -15.98 7.45
C LYS A 80 -6.64 -16.04 8.47
N ARG A 81 -6.99 -14.91 9.11
CA ARG A 81 -8.12 -14.81 10.03
C ARG A 81 -9.44 -15.17 9.34
N GLU A 82 -9.70 -14.59 8.17
CA GLU A 82 -10.90 -14.86 7.36
C GLU A 82 -11.01 -16.32 6.93
N LEU A 83 -9.88 -16.95 6.56
CA LEU A 83 -9.81 -18.36 6.18
C LEU A 83 -10.03 -19.33 7.35
N MET A 84 -9.70 -18.94 8.57
CA MET A 84 -9.82 -19.82 9.74
C MET A 84 -11.15 -19.65 10.47
N GLN A 85 -11.64 -18.41 10.57
CA GLN A 85 -12.76 -18.07 11.46
C GLN A 85 -13.77 -17.08 10.84
N GLY A 86 -13.52 -16.60 9.62
CA GLY A 86 -14.34 -15.59 8.98
C GLY A 86 -15.16 -16.11 7.80
N SER A 87 -15.44 -15.20 6.88
CA SER A 87 -16.28 -15.40 5.70
C SER A 87 -15.67 -16.35 4.65
N LEU A 88 -14.36 -16.60 4.72
CA LEU A 88 -13.66 -17.53 3.83
C LEU A 88 -13.47 -18.93 4.46
N ALA A 89 -13.93 -19.15 5.69
CA ALA A 89 -13.65 -20.39 6.42
C ALA A 89 -14.37 -21.63 5.86
N SER A 90 -15.47 -21.45 5.13
CA SER A 90 -16.21 -22.55 4.50
C SER A 90 -16.37 -22.32 3.00
N LEU A 91 -16.31 -23.40 2.21
CA LEU A 91 -16.48 -23.34 0.75
C LEU A 91 -17.79 -22.66 0.33
N ARG A 92 -18.86 -22.86 1.10
CA ARG A 92 -20.17 -22.27 0.83
C ARG A 92 -20.17 -20.75 0.99
N GLN A 93 -19.47 -20.22 2.00
CA GLN A 93 -19.38 -18.78 2.24
C GLN A 93 -18.33 -18.13 1.32
N ALA A 94 -17.21 -18.81 1.08
CA ALA A 94 -16.12 -18.33 0.24
C ALA A 94 -16.49 -18.24 -1.26
N ALA A 95 -17.42 -19.07 -1.73
CA ALA A 95 -17.78 -19.13 -3.15
C ALA A 95 -18.18 -17.76 -3.72
N PHE A 96 -19.02 -16.99 -3.02
CA PHE A 96 -19.48 -15.70 -3.52
C PHE A 96 -18.35 -14.65 -3.56
N PRO A 97 -17.61 -14.36 -2.47
CA PRO A 97 -16.48 -13.43 -2.49
C PRO A 97 -15.40 -13.81 -3.51
N VAL A 98 -15.07 -15.10 -3.63
CA VAL A 98 -14.02 -15.58 -4.56
C VAL A 98 -14.44 -15.36 -6.01
N ILE A 99 -15.67 -15.74 -6.39
CA ILE A 99 -16.16 -15.52 -7.76
C ILE A 99 -16.25 -14.02 -8.05
N ALA A 100 -16.76 -13.22 -7.11
CA ALA A 100 -16.84 -11.76 -7.26
C ALA A 100 -15.45 -11.14 -7.45
N ALA A 101 -14.44 -11.57 -6.69
CA ALA A 101 -13.07 -11.09 -6.82
C ALA A 101 -12.41 -11.50 -8.14
N ILE A 102 -12.61 -12.76 -8.57
CA ILE A 102 -12.11 -13.25 -9.86
C ILE A 102 -12.71 -12.43 -11.01
N GLY A 103 -14.04 -12.21 -10.99
CA GLY A 103 -14.71 -11.36 -11.99
C GLY A 103 -14.20 -9.91 -11.95
N GLY A 104 -14.04 -9.35 -10.74
CA GLY A 104 -13.51 -8.01 -10.51
C GLY A 104 -12.03 -7.84 -10.89
N MET A 105 -11.27 -8.91 -11.09
CA MET A 105 -9.90 -8.87 -11.58
C MET A 105 -9.82 -9.14 -13.09
N ILE A 106 -10.50 -10.19 -13.58
CA ILE A 106 -10.43 -10.61 -14.98
C ILE A 106 -11.07 -9.57 -15.91
N VAL A 107 -12.26 -9.04 -15.56
CA VAL A 107 -12.95 -8.09 -16.43
C VAL A 107 -12.12 -6.81 -16.62
N PRO A 108 -11.60 -6.14 -15.56
CA PRO A 108 -10.74 -4.97 -15.75
C PRO A 108 -9.41 -5.28 -16.43
N ALA A 109 -8.86 -6.49 -16.31
CA ALA A 109 -7.62 -6.86 -16.98
C ALA A 109 -7.78 -7.11 -18.49
N LEU A 110 -9.01 -7.38 -18.94
CA LEU A 110 -9.35 -7.61 -20.35
C LEU A 110 -9.90 -6.36 -21.06
N LEU A 111 -10.22 -5.31 -20.30
CA LEU A 111 -10.64 -4.00 -20.81
C LEU A 111 -9.44 -3.08 -20.99
#